data_AF-A0A4Y2GW94-F1
#
_entry.id   AF-A0A4Y2GW94-F1
#
_cell.length_a   1.000
_cell.length_b   1.000
_cell.length_c   1.000
_cell.angle_alpha   90.00
_cell.angle_beta   90.00
_cell.angle_gamma   90.00
#
_symmetry.space_group_name_H-M   'P 1'
#
loop_
_entity.id
_entity.type
_entity.pdbx_description
1 polymer ?
#
loop_
_entity_poly.entity_id
_entity_poly.type
_entity_poly.pdbx_seq_one_letter_code
_entity_poly.pdbx_strand_id
1 'polypeptide(L)'
;MISAIDRKEQLQVSVLNAIFYIDQSWNMVSQKTIANCFRHAGFHSSPESEELLEDDDEDLPLTELAEKLRNRGYAIPDENLYTKIDEDLATNSEASIQDIVSNVLNSNAEGSDDEDDSECEKKSVSTSDALKAIDDLRCFFTNSEAADEHLKTIRDLEKVVLTTKKSRQSCISEYFK
;
A
#
# COMPACT_ATOMS: atom_id res chain seq x y z
N MET A 1 11.58 7.96 -1.84
CA MET A 1 11.63 8.41 -0.43
C MET A 1 13.03 8.38 0.17
N ILE A 2 13.68 7.21 0.28
CA ILE A 2 15.04 7.07 0.88
C ILE A 2 16.07 7.94 0.16
N SER A 3 16.07 7.98 -1.18
CA SER A 3 17.02 8.79 -1.94
C SER A 3 16.88 10.30 -1.73
N ALA A 4 15.69 10.80 -1.39
CA ALA A 4 15.48 12.22 -1.08
C ALA A 4 15.97 12.58 0.32
N ILE A 5 15.85 11.63 1.27
CA ILE A 5 16.42 11.75 2.63
C ILE A 5 17.95 11.81 2.53
N ASP A 6 18.56 10.92 1.74
CA ASP A 6 20.02 10.91 1.52
C ASP A 6 20.53 12.21 0.89
N ARG A 7 19.72 12.86 0.04
CA ARG A 7 20.04 14.14 -0.61
C ARG A 7 19.65 15.38 0.21
N LYS A 8 19.05 15.22 1.40
CA LYS A 8 18.51 16.31 2.24
C LYS A 8 17.51 17.22 1.50
N GLU A 9 16.76 16.66 0.56
CA GLU A 9 15.72 17.37 -0.17
C GLU A 9 14.42 17.40 0.66
N GLN A 10 13.63 18.48 0.53
CA GLN A 10 12.29 18.50 1.13
C GLN A 10 11.41 17.47 0.42
N LEU A 11 11.06 16.41 1.15
CA LEU A 11 10.16 15.38 0.67
C LEU A 11 8.71 15.86 0.83
N GLN A 12 8.10 16.35 -0.25
CA GLN A 12 6.65 16.55 -0.30
C GLN A 12 6.01 15.26 -0.82
N VAL A 13 5.17 14.63 0.03
CA VAL A 13 4.41 13.43 -0.31
C VAL A 13 2.93 13.80 -0.33
N SER A 14 2.30 13.70 -1.50
CA SER A 14 0.85 13.84 -1.63
C SER A 14 0.13 12.62 -1.05
N VAL A 15 -1.15 12.75 -0.72
CA VAL A 15 -2.00 11.62 -0.27
C VAL A 15 -2.01 10.50 -1.32
N LEU A 16 -2.08 10.85 -2.61
CA LEU A 16 -2.03 9.90 -3.70
C LEU A 16 -0.71 9.11 -3.72
N ASN A 17 0.42 9.80 -3.54
CA ASN A 17 1.73 9.13 -3.44
C ASN A 17 1.79 8.21 -2.22
N ALA A 18 1.22 8.62 -1.08
CA ALA A 18 1.17 7.79 0.11
C ALA A 18 0.35 6.51 -0.11
N ILE A 19 -0.80 6.59 -0.77
CA ILE A 19 -1.62 5.41 -1.13
C ILE A 19 -0.81 4.45 -2.00
N PHE A 20 -0.14 4.96 -3.03
CA PHE A 20 0.70 4.12 -3.89
C PHE A 20 1.86 3.47 -3.13
N TYR A 21 2.51 4.20 -2.22
CA TYR A 21 3.59 3.63 -1.41
C TYR A 21 3.09 2.53 -0.47
N ILE A 22 1.91 2.68 0.11
CA ILE A 22 1.31 1.67 0.99
C ILE A 22 0.98 0.41 0.19
N ASP A 23 0.26 0.55 -0.93
CA ASP A 23 -0.08 -0.56 -1.82
C ASP A 23 1.18 -1.29 -2.29
N GLN A 24 2.18 -0.54 -2.76
CA GLN A 24 3.46 -1.10 -3.19
C GLN A 24 4.17 -1.85 -2.08
N SER A 25 4.28 -1.23 -0.89
CA SER A 25 4.99 -1.82 0.25
C SER A 25 4.32 -3.13 0.69
N TRP A 26 2.98 -3.15 0.72
CA TRP A 26 2.22 -4.33 1.07
C TRP A 26 2.46 -5.47 0.08
N ASN A 27 2.45 -5.18 -1.22
CA ASN A 27 2.69 -6.16 -2.28
C ASN A 27 4.15 -6.70 -2.33
N MET A 28 5.08 -6.07 -1.62
CA MET A 28 6.45 -6.58 -1.44
C MET A 28 6.61 -7.52 -0.25
N VAL A 29 5.63 -7.56 0.66
CA VAL A 29 5.67 -8.45 1.83
C VAL A 29 5.51 -9.89 1.36
N SER A 30 6.50 -10.74 1.65
CA SER A 30 6.40 -12.17 1.33
C SER A 30 5.49 -12.90 2.33
N GLN A 31 4.81 -13.96 1.89
CA GLN A 31 4.04 -14.85 2.78
C GLN A 31 4.90 -15.36 3.94
N LYS A 32 6.18 -15.67 3.70
CA LYS A 32 7.14 -16.06 4.74
C LYS A 32 7.34 -14.96 5.79
N THR A 33 7.37 -13.69 5.39
CA THR A 33 7.45 -12.55 6.31
C THR A 33 6.21 -12.51 7.20
N ILE A 34 5.02 -12.67 6.62
CA ILE A 34 3.75 -12.69 7.35
C ILE A 34 3.73 -13.84 8.36
N ALA A 35 4.03 -15.06 7.92
CA ALA A 35 4.10 -16.23 8.78
C ALA A 35 5.08 -16.05 9.95
N ASN A 36 6.26 -15.49 9.68
CA ASN A 36 7.23 -15.18 10.73
C ASN A 36 6.71 -14.15 11.74
N CYS A 37 5.97 -13.12 11.29
CA CYS A 37 5.35 -12.14 12.18
C CYS A 37 4.31 -12.79 13.10
N PHE A 38 3.42 -13.63 12.56
CA PHE A 38 2.45 -14.39 13.36
C PHE A 38 3.12 -15.30 14.39
N ARG A 39 4.22 -15.97 14.00
CA ARG A 39 5.03 -16.78 14.91
C ARG A 39 5.64 -15.93 16.03
N HIS A 40 6.23 -14.78 15.71
CA HIS A 40 6.84 -13.89 16.70
C HIS A 40 5.82 -13.26 17.66
N ALA A 41 4.59 -13.00 17.18
CA ALA A 41 3.50 -12.50 18.01
C ALA A 41 2.85 -13.60 18.89
N GLY A 42 3.30 -14.85 18.78
CA GLY A 42 2.80 -15.97 19.59
C GLY A 42 1.55 -16.65 19.04
N PHE A 43 1.09 -16.29 17.83
CA PHE A 43 -0.07 -16.93 17.20
C PHE A 43 0.25 -18.31 16.60
N HIS A 44 1.53 -18.65 16.45
CA HIS A 44 1.97 -19.96 15.95
C HIS A 44 3.01 -20.56 16.90
N SER A 45 2.58 -21.45 17.81
CA SER A 45 3.45 -22.04 18.83
C SER A 45 3.85 -23.50 18.59
N SER A 46 3.49 -24.13 17.46
CA SER A 46 3.85 -25.52 17.20
C SER A 46 4.70 -25.66 15.92
N PRO A 47 5.79 -26.44 15.94
CA PRO A 47 6.53 -26.85 14.74
C PRO A 47 5.82 -27.94 13.93
N GLU A 48 4.61 -28.37 14.35
CA GLU A 48 3.91 -29.52 13.77
C GLU A 48 2.71 -29.15 12.87
N SER A 49 2.36 -27.87 12.75
CA SER A 49 1.20 -27.42 11.95
C SER A 49 1.57 -26.93 10.55
N GLU A 50 2.43 -27.68 9.86
CA GLU A 50 2.66 -27.50 8.41
C GLU A 50 1.55 -28.16 7.58
N GLU A 51 0.65 -28.92 8.23
CA GLU A 51 -0.59 -29.48 7.68
C GLU A 51 -1.82 -28.78 8.27
N LEU A 52 -2.13 -27.55 7.89
CA LEU A 52 -3.51 -27.04 7.91
C LEU A 52 -3.66 -25.94 6.84
N LEU A 53 -3.25 -26.27 5.61
CA LEU A 53 -3.78 -25.63 4.41
C LEU A 53 -4.95 -26.47 3.88
N GLU A 54 -5.91 -26.81 4.74
CA GLU A 54 -7.25 -27.16 4.24
C GLU A 54 -7.99 -25.85 4.04
N ASP A 55 -7.87 -25.40 2.79
CA ASP A 55 -8.47 -24.27 2.09
C ASP A 55 -10.01 -24.34 1.97
N ASP A 56 -10.68 -25.03 2.90
CA ASP A 56 -12.14 -25.30 2.82
C ASP A 56 -12.97 -24.30 3.65
N ASP A 57 -12.32 -23.33 4.30
CA ASP A 57 -12.95 -22.29 5.11
C ASP A 57 -13.06 -20.93 4.38
N GLU A 58 -12.66 -20.80 3.11
CA GLU A 58 -12.66 -19.50 2.39
C GLU A 58 -14.08 -18.90 2.21
N ASP A 59 -15.13 -19.71 2.27
CA ASP A 59 -16.54 -19.29 2.10
C ASP A 59 -17.45 -19.63 3.29
N LEU A 60 -16.88 -19.81 4.49
CA LEU A 60 -17.70 -20.13 5.66
C LEU A 60 -18.51 -18.89 6.13
N PRO A 61 -19.84 -19.00 6.34
CA PRO A 61 -20.63 -17.88 6.82
C PRO A 61 -20.11 -17.41 8.19
N LEU A 62 -20.13 -16.09 8.41
CA LEU A 62 -19.59 -15.45 9.63
C LEU A 62 -20.11 -16.09 10.93
N THR A 63 -21.36 -16.56 10.92
CA THR A 63 -22.00 -17.27 12.03
C THR A 63 -21.29 -18.58 12.39
N GLU A 64 -20.84 -19.35 11.38
CA GLU A 64 -20.16 -20.62 11.57
C GLU A 64 -18.73 -20.42 12.06
N LEU A 65 -18.05 -19.39 11.54
CA LEU A 65 -16.73 -18.97 12.05
C LEU A 65 -16.81 -18.54 13.52
N ALA A 66 -17.83 -17.75 13.88
CA ALA A 66 -18.05 -17.32 15.26
C ALA A 66 -18.32 -18.51 16.20
N GLU A 67 -19.05 -19.53 15.74
CA GLU A 67 -19.25 -20.77 16.49
C GLU A 67 -17.96 -21.58 16.65
N LYS A 68 -17.19 -21.77 15.58
CA LYS A 68 -15.89 -22.48 15.63
C LYS A 68 -14.93 -21.83 16.64
N LEU A 69 -14.86 -20.50 16.66
CA LEU A 69 -14.02 -19.75 17.59
C LEU A 69 -14.53 -19.85 19.04
N ARG A 70 -15.84 -19.77 19.27
CA ARG A 70 -16.44 -19.98 20.59
C ARG A 70 -16.15 -21.40 21.12
N ASN A 71 -16.22 -22.41 20.25
CA ASN A 71 -15.88 -23.80 20.59
C ASN A 71 -14.39 -23.97 20.94
N ARG A 72 -13.51 -23.11 20.41
CA ARG A 72 -12.09 -23.03 20.80
C ARG A 72 -11.84 -22.20 22.07
N GLY A 73 -12.89 -21.74 22.74
CA GLY A 73 -12.81 -21.01 24.01
C GLY A 73 -12.64 -19.50 23.88
N TYR A 74 -12.78 -18.94 22.67
CA TYR A 74 -12.74 -17.50 22.48
C TYR A 74 -14.08 -16.86 22.85
N ALA A 75 -14.04 -15.78 23.63
CA ALA A 75 -15.23 -14.98 23.92
C ALA A 75 -15.53 -14.08 22.71
N ILE A 76 -16.55 -14.43 21.93
CA ILE A 76 -17.05 -13.60 20.84
C ILE A 76 -18.30 -12.85 21.33
N PRO A 77 -18.27 -11.52 21.39
CA PRO A 77 -19.44 -10.70 21.72
C PRO A 77 -20.59 -10.93 20.74
N ASP A 78 -21.83 -10.74 21.20
CA ASP A 78 -23.01 -10.82 20.34
C ASP A 78 -22.92 -9.83 19.18
N GLU A 79 -23.39 -10.22 18.00
CA GLU A 79 -23.38 -9.39 16.79
C GLU A 79 -24.14 -8.08 17.01
N ASN A 80 -25.22 -8.14 17.81
CA ASN A 80 -26.01 -6.96 18.19
C ASN A 80 -25.22 -5.91 19.00
N LEU A 81 -24.06 -6.26 19.54
CA LEU A 81 -23.18 -5.27 20.16
C LEU A 81 -22.62 -4.32 19.11
N TYR A 82 -22.32 -4.82 17.90
CA TYR A 82 -21.67 -4.08 16.83
C TYR A 82 -22.62 -3.17 16.05
N THR A 83 -23.93 -3.44 16.06
CA THR A 83 -24.92 -2.67 15.30
C THR A 83 -25.17 -1.27 15.83
N LYS A 84 -24.68 -0.95 17.04
CA LYS A 84 -24.93 0.33 17.73
C LYS A 84 -23.68 1.03 18.23
N ILE A 85 -22.49 0.55 17.84
CA ILE A 85 -21.22 1.10 18.36
C ILE A 85 -21.00 2.54 17.87
N ASP A 86 -21.50 2.85 16.68
CA ASP A 86 -21.36 4.14 16.02
C ASP A 86 -22.63 5.00 16.06
N GLU A 87 -23.68 4.57 16.79
CA GLU A 87 -24.98 5.26 16.82
C GLU A 87 -24.85 6.70 17.35
N ASP A 88 -23.94 6.93 18.31
CA ASP A 88 -23.65 8.25 18.88
C ASP A 88 -22.41 8.92 18.26
N LEU A 89 -21.79 8.31 17.26
CA LEU A 89 -20.60 8.87 16.61
C LEU A 89 -21.04 9.82 15.49
N ALA A 90 -20.77 11.11 15.66
CA ALA A 90 -21.00 12.10 14.60
C ALA A 90 -20.12 11.74 13.38
N THR A 91 -20.76 11.17 12.33
CA THR A 91 -20.09 10.74 11.10
C THR A 91 -19.81 11.89 10.13
N ASN A 92 -20.43 13.05 10.36
CA ASN A 92 -20.16 14.28 9.65
C ASN A 92 -20.25 15.48 10.61
N SER A 93 -19.54 16.54 10.27
CA SER A 93 -19.91 17.89 10.69
C SER A 93 -20.88 18.45 9.65
N GLU A 94 -21.94 19.12 10.08
CA GLU A 94 -22.89 19.81 9.21
C GLU A 94 -22.16 20.92 8.43
N ALA A 95 -21.73 20.63 7.20
CA ALA A 95 -21.07 21.61 6.34
C ALA A 95 -22.14 22.58 5.79
N SER A 96 -21.92 23.88 6.00
CA SER A 96 -22.83 24.88 5.43
C SER A 96 -22.69 24.90 3.90
N ILE A 97 -23.78 25.20 3.20
CA ILE A 97 -23.76 25.40 1.74
C ILE A 97 -22.69 26.43 1.33
N GLN A 98 -22.39 27.41 2.20
CA GLN A 98 -21.32 28.39 1.97
C GLN A 98 -19.91 27.80 2.00
N ASP A 99 -19.67 26.77 2.81
CA ASP A 99 -18.37 26.08 2.89
C ASP A 99 -18.10 25.26 1.62
N ILE A 100 -19.15 24.65 1.06
CA ILE A 100 -19.09 23.89 -0.20
C ILE A 100 -18.73 24.82 -1.37
N VAL A 101 -19.40 25.98 -1.46
CA VAL A 101 -19.17 26.96 -2.55
C VAL A 101 -17.74 27.51 -2.51
N SER A 102 -17.20 27.76 -1.31
CA SER A 102 -15.83 28.25 -1.14
C SER A 102 -14.77 27.24 -1.59
N ASN A 103 -15.05 25.94 -1.45
CA ASN A 103 -14.14 24.87 -1.85
C ASN A 103 -14.08 24.67 -3.37
N VAL A 104 -15.20 24.89 -4.08
CA VAL A 104 -15.28 24.76 -5.55
C VAL A 104 -14.62 25.94 -6.28
N LEU A 105 -14.66 27.13 -5.68
CA LEU A 105 -14.09 28.34 -6.29
C LEU A 105 -12.55 28.40 -6.25
N ASN A 106 -11.89 27.54 -5.47
CA ASN A 106 -10.43 27.54 -5.29
C ASN A 106 -9.66 26.63 -6.27
N SER A 107 -10.31 25.93 -7.21
CA SER A 107 -9.68 24.86 -8.00
C SER A 107 -9.47 25.14 -9.49
N ASN A 108 -9.62 26.38 -9.98
CA ASN A 108 -9.39 26.70 -11.40
C ASN A 108 -8.30 27.75 -11.61
N ALA A 109 -7.11 27.31 -12.03
CA ALA A 109 -6.13 28.12 -12.75
C ALA A 109 -5.33 27.25 -13.75
N GLU A 110 -5.35 27.71 -15.01
CA GLU A 110 -4.85 27.18 -16.29
C GLU A 110 -3.31 26.96 -16.31
N GLY A 111 -2.62 26.31 -17.27
CA GLY A 111 -2.88 25.78 -18.61
C GLY A 111 -1.52 25.53 -19.34
N SER A 112 -1.57 24.73 -20.42
CA SER A 112 -0.72 24.68 -21.66
C SER A 112 0.82 24.81 -21.63
N ASP A 113 1.56 23.89 -22.28
CA ASP A 113 2.13 24.03 -23.66
C ASP A 113 3.23 22.97 -23.97
N ASP A 114 3.43 22.75 -25.27
CA ASP A 114 4.00 21.59 -26.00
C ASP A 114 5.54 21.50 -26.17
N GLU A 115 5.95 20.26 -26.51
CA GLU A 115 7.08 19.75 -27.33
C GLU A 115 8.58 20.10 -27.08
N ASP A 116 9.44 19.06 -27.05
CA ASP A 116 10.61 18.93 -27.95
C ASP A 116 11.18 17.50 -27.96
N ASP A 117 11.49 17.01 -29.16
CA ASP A 117 11.99 15.68 -29.51
C ASP A 117 13.52 15.69 -29.61
N SER A 118 14.20 14.77 -28.91
CA SER A 118 15.65 14.65 -28.96
C SER A 118 16.06 13.17 -28.92
N GLU A 119 16.59 12.71 -30.06
CA GLU A 119 17.18 11.38 -30.26
C GLU A 119 18.16 11.01 -29.13
N CYS A 120 17.80 9.99 -28.35
CA CYS A 120 18.63 9.50 -27.25
C CYS A 120 19.45 8.28 -27.70
N GLU A 121 20.74 8.50 -27.93
CA GLU A 121 21.75 7.44 -27.88
C GLU A 121 21.57 6.63 -26.60
N LYS A 122 21.52 5.30 -26.70
CA LYS A 122 21.22 4.37 -25.59
C LYS A 122 22.23 4.51 -24.43
N LYS A 123 21.97 5.47 -23.56
CA LYS A 123 22.56 5.58 -22.22
C LYS A 123 21.91 4.50 -21.36
N SER A 124 22.74 3.73 -20.65
CA SER A 124 22.24 2.82 -19.62
C SER A 124 21.46 3.63 -18.57
N VAL A 125 20.16 3.41 -18.48
CA VAL A 125 19.26 4.11 -17.56
C VAL A 125 19.60 3.71 -16.12
N SER A 126 19.80 4.71 -15.24
CA SER A 126 20.02 4.46 -13.82
C SER A 126 18.74 3.93 -13.15
N THR A 127 18.88 3.15 -12.07
CA THR A 127 17.72 2.71 -11.27
C THR A 127 16.84 3.89 -10.82
N SER A 128 17.45 5.04 -10.51
CA SER A 128 16.70 6.23 -10.10
C SER A 128 15.88 6.82 -11.24
N ASP A 129 16.43 6.82 -12.46
CA ASP A 129 15.76 7.38 -13.64
C ASP A 129 14.62 6.44 -14.10
N ALA A 130 14.85 5.12 -14.01
CA ALA A 130 13.83 4.12 -14.27
C ALA A 130 12.65 4.25 -13.30
N LEU A 131 12.90 4.47 -12.01
CA LEU A 131 11.84 4.70 -11.02
C LEU A 131 11.08 6.00 -11.28
N LYS A 132 11.77 7.07 -11.68
CA LYS A 132 11.11 8.32 -12.06
C LYS A 132 10.18 8.13 -13.27
N ALA A 133 10.64 7.43 -14.30
CA ALA A 133 9.81 7.12 -15.46
C ALA A 133 8.59 6.25 -15.10
N ILE A 134 8.75 5.32 -14.15
CA ILE A 134 7.64 4.52 -13.61
C ILE A 134 6.62 5.41 -12.88
N ASP A 135 7.08 6.39 -12.10
CA ASP A 135 6.19 7.34 -11.42
C ASP A 135 5.40 8.20 -12.43
N ASP A 136 6.07 8.65 -13.51
CA ASP A 136 5.43 9.42 -14.59
C ASP A 136 4.34 8.58 -15.30
N LEU A 137 4.64 7.31 -15.62
CA LEU A 137 3.66 6.37 -16.18
C LEU A 137 2.49 6.13 -15.22
N ARG A 138 2.77 5.98 -13.92
CA ARG A 138 1.72 5.79 -12.91
C ARG A 138 0.77 6.98 -12.90
N CYS A 139 1.29 8.19 -12.93
CA CYS A 139 0.49 9.42 -12.99
C CYS A 139 -0.41 9.45 -14.24
N PHE A 140 0.16 9.13 -15.41
CA PHE A 140 -0.57 9.11 -16.68
C PHE A 140 -1.74 8.11 -16.69
N PHE A 141 -1.52 6.89 -16.21
CA PHE A 141 -2.53 5.83 -16.25
C PHE A 141 -3.57 5.89 -15.11
N THR A 142 -3.35 6.72 -14.08
CA THR A 142 -4.26 6.83 -12.92
C THR A 142 -5.68 7.25 -13.32
N ASN A 143 -5.85 8.03 -14.39
CA ASN A 143 -7.16 8.50 -14.87
C ASN A 143 -7.64 7.78 -16.15
N SER A 144 -6.99 6.68 -16.53
CA SER A 144 -7.35 5.92 -17.75
C SER A 144 -8.52 4.96 -17.50
N GLU A 145 -9.25 4.60 -18.55
CA GLU A 145 -10.40 3.69 -18.48
C GLU A 145 -10.02 2.26 -18.03
N ALA A 146 -8.76 1.86 -18.22
CA ALA A 146 -8.18 0.58 -17.79
C ALA A 146 -7.11 0.75 -16.70
N ALA A 147 -7.31 1.73 -15.80
CA ALA A 147 -6.32 2.11 -14.79
C ALA A 147 -5.82 0.91 -13.96
N ASP A 148 -6.71 0.00 -13.52
CA ASP A 148 -6.31 -1.09 -12.62
C ASP A 148 -5.31 -2.08 -13.25
N GLU A 149 -5.53 -2.47 -14.51
CA GLU A 149 -4.65 -3.39 -15.24
C GLU A 149 -3.29 -2.72 -15.52
N HIS A 150 -3.31 -1.46 -15.94
CA HIS A 150 -2.10 -0.68 -16.19
C HIS A 150 -1.31 -0.46 -14.89
N LEU A 151 -1.97 -0.09 -13.80
CA LEU A 151 -1.31 0.10 -12.50
C LEU A 151 -0.76 -1.21 -11.94
N LYS A 152 -1.41 -2.35 -12.20
CA LYS A 152 -0.86 -3.67 -11.83
C LYS A 152 0.43 -3.99 -12.58
N THR A 153 0.43 -3.82 -13.91
CA THR A 153 1.63 -4.08 -14.73
C THR A 153 2.79 -3.15 -14.38
N ILE A 154 2.50 -1.87 -14.11
CA ILE A 154 3.49 -0.89 -13.63
C ILE A 154 4.10 -1.33 -12.30
N ARG A 155 3.28 -1.81 -11.36
CA ARG A 155 3.76 -2.34 -10.05
C ARG A 155 4.68 -3.55 -10.23
N ASP A 156 4.33 -4.47 -11.11
CA ASP A 156 5.16 -5.64 -11.39
C ASP A 156 6.53 -5.24 -11.98
N LEU A 157 6.54 -4.27 -12.91
CA LEU A 157 7.77 -3.75 -13.50
C LEU A 157 8.67 -3.09 -12.45
N GLU A 158 8.08 -2.28 -11.58
CA GLU A 158 8.79 -1.60 -10.51
C GLU A 158 9.41 -2.58 -9.50
N LYS A 159 8.71 -3.66 -9.16
CA LYS A 159 9.22 -4.74 -8.32
C LYS A 159 10.48 -5.37 -8.92
N VAL A 160 10.51 -5.57 -10.24
CA VAL A 160 11.72 -6.06 -10.92
C VAL A 160 12.86 -5.04 -10.79
N VAL A 161 12.60 -3.76 -11.03
CA VAL A 161 13.61 -2.70 -10.90
C VAL A 161 14.20 -2.64 -9.48
N LEU A 162 13.39 -2.79 -8.44
CA LEU A 162 13.85 -2.73 -7.06
C LEU A 162 14.60 -4.00 -6.60
N THR A 163 14.19 -5.18 -7.07
CA THR A 163 14.81 -6.46 -6.70
C THR A 163 16.10 -6.76 -7.47
N THR A 164 16.34 -6.11 -8.61
CA THR A 164 17.60 -6.25 -9.38
C THR A 164 18.82 -5.70 -8.62
N LYS A 165 18.63 -4.72 -7.72
CA LYS A 165 19.69 -4.27 -6.80
C LYS A 165 19.72 -5.17 -5.55
N LYS A 166 20.60 -6.18 -5.55
CA LYS A 166 20.98 -6.89 -4.33
C LYS A 166 21.86 -5.97 -3.46
N SER A 167 21.23 -5.22 -2.58
CA SER A 167 21.91 -4.53 -1.48
C SER A 167 22.00 -5.48 -0.28
N ARG A 168 23.22 -5.78 0.21
CA ARG A 168 23.38 -6.39 1.53
C ARG A 168 23.19 -5.28 2.55
N GLN A 169 22.12 -5.36 3.33
CA GLN A 169 21.96 -4.51 4.50
C GLN A 169 23.16 -4.74 5.43
N SER A 170 23.93 -3.69 5.69
CA SER A 170 25.04 -3.72 6.63
C SER A 170 24.51 -3.97 8.04
N CYS A 171 25.27 -4.72 8.84
CA CYS A 171 24.84 -5.03 10.19
C CYS A 171 24.93 -3.75 11.04
N ILE A 172 23.97 -3.50 11.93
CA ILE A 172 23.98 -2.31 12.81
C ILE A 172 25.27 -2.23 13.65
N SER A 173 25.91 -3.37 13.93
CA SER A 173 27.21 -3.45 14.59
C SER A 173 28.37 -2.86 13.78
N GLU A 174 28.25 -2.73 12.46
CA GLU A 174 29.24 -2.07 11.61
C GLU A 174 29.17 -0.54 11.70
N TYR A 175 28.02 0.01 12.12
CA TYR A 175 27.81 1.46 12.24
C TYR A 175 28.41 2.07 13.52
N PHE A 176 28.54 1.26 14.57
CA PHE A 176 29.03 1.70 15.89
C PHE A 176 30.54 1.42 16.12
N LYS A 177 31.34 1.36 15.04
CA LYS A 177 32.80 1.24 15.12
C LYS A 177 33.49 2.59 15.27
#